data_AF-A0A821HUL9-F1
#
_entry.id   AF-A0A821HUL9-F1
#
_cell.length_a   1.000
_cell.length_b   1.000
_cell.length_c   1.000
_cell.angle_alpha   90.00
_cell.angle_beta   90.00
_cell.angle_gamma   90.00
#
_symmetry.space_group_name_H-M   'P 1'
#
loop_
_entity.id
_entity.type
_entity.pdbx_description
1 polymer ?
#
loop_
_entity_poly.entity_id
_entity_poly.type
_entity_poly.pdbx_seq_one_letter_code
_entity_poly.pdbx_strand_id
1 'polypeptide(L)'
;WNGQCIKIIDTPGFNDTDSHKDDQNIQKILTQASQVPFITAIVITINGTNVRLSTSIKTTLSQLRSSLPDKIFKNLFFIFTNCTEETRNFDLSLISEFKPSEERTFHMQNALFSIKDKSLLQNTKSVRKMTQTWKESVETMGEIMHEINQTSATSVQVFNDMRIRREKLIVHKENLIEKQKSLLNIMNTLQIEKERLKNASEDQQANKNFTESKRISVIDIEKKSYYSTICLRHGKVQVCHENCSLSYEPELNLHHFQQCAAANGSNCRHCACGMNDHLHSYEIPVSRLKTVEEIIQSKKAAFEQANRNIKSSSDRVVLLERVRDACQYEVNDIKDGLLTTIKELKQICSHFNFHDEMNGTIQKLRKEAKIATDFKAKQEFTRTANA
;
A
#
# COMPACT_ATOMS: atom_id res chain seq x y z
N TRP A 1 19.80 26.89 49.87
CA TRP A 1 18.99 27.89 50.61
C TRP A 1 18.31 27.13 51.75
N ASN A 2 18.43 27.56 53.01
CA ASN A 2 17.89 26.86 54.20
C ASN A 2 18.13 25.33 54.26
N GLY A 3 19.34 24.86 53.94
CA GLY A 3 19.67 23.43 53.99
C GLY A 3 19.03 22.54 52.90
N GLN A 4 18.24 23.10 51.98
CA GLN A 4 17.65 22.37 50.86
C GLN A 4 18.62 22.28 49.67
N CYS A 5 18.67 21.09 49.05
CA CYS A 5 19.41 20.85 47.82
C CYS A 5 18.56 21.29 46.62
N ILE A 6 19.06 22.27 45.85
CA ILE A 6 18.41 22.76 44.63
C ILE A 6 19.15 22.14 43.44
N LYS A 7 18.41 21.43 42.58
CA LYS A 7 18.92 20.93 41.31
C LYS A 7 18.36 21.80 40.20
N ILE A 8 19.23 22.54 39.52
CA ILE A 8 18.89 23.33 38.35
C ILE A 8 19.30 22.54 37.11
N ILE A 9 18.37 22.37 36.17
CA ILE A 9 18.64 21.76 34.87
C ILE A 9 18.60 22.90 33.86
N ASP A 10 19.78 23.32 33.41
CA ASP A 10 19.88 24.27 32.31
C ASP A 10 19.65 23.55 30.98
N THR A 11 18.95 24.20 30.07
CA THR A 11 18.49 23.60 28.82
C THR A 11 18.89 24.47 27.63
N PRO A 12 19.21 23.88 26.46
CA PRO A 12 19.49 24.67 25.27
C PRO A 12 18.37 25.67 24.96
N GLY A 13 18.73 26.86 24.48
CA GLY A 13 17.77 27.88 24.10
C GLY A 13 16.82 27.41 22.99
N PHE A 14 15.60 27.93 23.04
CA PHE A 14 14.57 27.78 22.02
C PHE A 14 14.72 28.85 20.94
N ASN A 15 14.29 28.56 19.71
CA ASN A 15 14.28 29.52 18.61
C ASN A 15 15.70 29.96 18.18
N ASP A 16 16.63 29.00 18.10
CA ASP A 16 17.83 29.16 17.27
C ASP A 16 17.38 29.14 15.80
N THR A 17 18.13 29.78 14.90
CA THR A 17 17.80 30.06 13.48
C THR A 17 17.41 28.88 12.58
N ASP A 18 17.18 27.70 13.13
CA ASP A 18 16.83 26.45 12.48
C ASP A 18 15.73 25.70 13.26
N SER A 19 14.52 25.65 12.71
CA SER A 19 13.33 25.02 13.32
C SER A 19 13.50 23.52 13.59
N HIS A 20 14.43 22.84 12.91
CA HIS A 20 14.70 21.42 13.17
C HIS A 20 15.47 21.19 14.48
N LYS A 21 16.16 22.21 15.00
CA LYS A 21 16.84 22.14 16.30
C LYS A 21 15.86 22.26 17.47
N ASP A 22 14.75 22.96 17.29
CA ASP A 22 13.76 23.17 18.37
C ASP A 22 13.11 21.84 18.80
N ASP A 23 12.73 20.98 17.85
CA ASP A 23 12.21 19.63 18.16
C ASP A 23 13.25 18.80 18.95
N GLN A 24 14.51 18.84 18.54
CA GLN A 24 15.60 18.14 19.23
C GLN A 24 15.85 18.71 20.64
N ASN A 25 15.76 20.03 20.79
CA ASN A 25 15.93 20.71 22.07
C ASN A 25 14.79 20.36 23.03
N ILE A 26 13.53 20.36 22.55
CA ILE A 26 12.37 19.90 23.33
C ILE A 26 12.58 18.44 23.79
N GLN A 27 13.02 17.54 22.90
CA GLN A 27 13.25 16.14 23.28
C GLN A 27 14.37 15.97 24.32
N LYS A 28 15.46 16.76 24.21
CA LYS A 28 16.51 16.78 25.24
C LYS A 28 15.96 17.23 26.59
N ILE A 29 15.11 18.26 26.60
CA ILE A 29 14.47 18.77 27.82
C ILE A 29 13.59 17.71 28.45
N LEU A 30 12.72 17.07 27.67
CA LEU A 30 11.85 15.99 28.15
C LEU A 30 12.67 14.80 28.67
N THR A 31 13.78 14.48 28.01
CA THR A 31 14.69 13.41 28.44
C THR A 31 15.35 13.75 29.78
N GLN A 32 15.88 14.95 29.95
CA GLN A 32 16.49 15.39 31.22
C GLN A 32 15.45 15.49 32.34
N ALA A 33 14.26 16.02 32.04
CA ALA A 33 13.12 16.05 32.95
C ALA A 33 12.72 14.65 33.41
N SER A 34 12.81 13.63 32.53
CA SER A 34 12.50 12.24 32.87
C SER A 34 13.47 11.58 33.86
N GLN A 35 14.65 12.17 34.08
CA GLN A 35 15.69 11.62 34.98
C GLN A 35 15.52 12.07 36.45
N VAL A 36 14.61 12.99 36.73
CA VAL A 36 14.29 13.41 38.11
C VAL A 36 12.95 12.80 38.54
N PRO A 37 12.77 12.49 39.83
CA PRO A 37 11.52 11.88 40.30
C PRO A 37 10.36 12.89 40.33
N PHE A 38 10.67 14.17 40.58
CA PHE A 38 9.69 15.24 40.72
C PHE A 38 10.20 16.54 40.09
N ILE A 39 9.27 17.35 39.58
CA ILE A 39 9.53 18.70 39.08
C ILE A 39 8.71 19.68 39.91
N THR A 40 9.40 20.63 40.54
CA THR A 40 8.77 21.70 41.34
C THR A 40 8.45 22.92 40.48
N ALA A 41 9.34 23.28 39.55
CA ALA A 41 9.17 24.44 38.71
C ALA A 41 9.79 24.21 37.32
N ILE A 42 9.13 24.73 36.30
CA ILE A 42 9.67 24.94 34.95
C ILE A 42 9.67 26.44 34.73
N VAL A 43 10.85 27.00 34.56
CA VAL A 43 11.05 28.44 34.41
C VAL A 43 11.27 28.77 32.94
N ILE A 44 10.34 29.51 32.34
CA ILE A 44 10.41 29.95 30.95
C ILE A 44 10.86 31.41 30.94
N THR A 45 12.09 31.63 30.49
CA THR A 45 12.66 32.98 30.37
C THR A 45 12.43 33.53 28.97
N ILE A 46 11.80 34.70 28.88
CA ILE A 46 11.48 35.40 27.62
C ILE A 46 12.06 36.81 27.68
N ASN A 47 12.56 37.36 26.58
CA ASN A 47 12.94 38.78 26.53
C ASN A 47 11.67 39.64 26.43
N GLY A 48 11.38 40.44 27.45
CA GLY A 48 10.17 41.25 27.56
C GLY A 48 10.17 42.53 26.74
N THR A 49 11.31 42.97 26.21
CA THR A 49 11.41 44.17 25.35
C THR A 49 11.20 43.87 23.86
N ASN A 50 11.20 42.59 23.48
CA ASN A 50 10.98 42.19 22.09
C ASN A 50 9.51 42.38 21.71
N VAL A 51 9.24 43.42 20.92
CA VAL A 51 7.91 43.75 20.35
C VAL A 51 7.54 42.81 19.19
N ARG A 52 8.54 42.21 18.53
CA ARG A 52 8.30 41.39 17.34
C ARG A 52 7.70 40.05 17.73
N LEU A 53 6.41 39.91 17.43
CA LEU A 53 5.74 38.64 17.13
C LEU A 53 6.47 37.94 15.97
N SER A 54 7.62 37.31 16.23
CA SER A 54 8.17 36.39 15.24
C SER A 54 7.28 35.16 15.24
N THR A 55 6.83 34.74 14.05
CA THR A 55 6.15 33.46 13.83
C THR A 55 6.88 32.33 14.55
N SER A 56 8.21 32.42 14.63
CA SER A 56 9.06 31.46 15.33
C SER A 56 8.77 31.35 16.84
N ILE A 57 8.66 32.45 17.60
CA ILE A 57 8.35 32.38 19.05
C ILE A 57 6.99 31.72 19.28
N LYS A 58 5.99 32.08 18.47
CA LYS A 58 4.66 31.49 18.55
C LYS A 58 4.69 29.98 18.25
N THR A 59 5.43 29.57 17.21
CA THR A 59 5.61 28.16 16.88
C THR A 59 6.30 27.41 18.01
N THR A 60 7.39 27.93 18.56
CA THR A 60 8.13 27.24 19.62
C THR A 60 7.33 27.11 20.91
N LEU A 61 6.58 28.16 21.31
CA LEU A 61 5.67 28.09 22.45
C LEU A 61 4.56 27.05 22.22
N SER A 62 3.98 27.00 21.02
CA SER A 62 2.97 25.99 20.65
C SER A 62 3.53 24.56 20.70
N GLN A 63 4.75 24.35 20.20
CA GLN A 63 5.43 23.05 20.26
C GLN A 63 5.75 22.61 21.69
N LEU A 64 6.21 23.55 22.53
CA LEU A 64 6.44 23.29 23.95
C LEU A 64 5.13 22.89 24.63
N ARG A 65 4.05 23.65 24.41
CA ARG A 65 2.73 23.38 24.98
C ARG A 65 2.21 21.99 24.60
N SER A 66 2.31 21.62 23.32
CA SER A 66 1.87 20.31 22.82
C SER A 66 2.75 19.14 23.28
N SER A 67 3.87 19.44 23.94
CA SER A 67 4.84 18.47 24.46
C SER A 67 4.88 18.36 25.98
N LEU A 68 4.15 19.22 26.69
CA LEU A 68 4.08 19.21 28.14
C LEU A 68 2.74 18.60 28.61
N PRO A 69 2.75 17.71 29.62
CA PRO A 69 1.51 17.24 30.23
C PRO A 69 0.73 18.36 30.92
N ASP A 70 -0.61 18.34 30.86
CA ASP A 70 -1.45 19.40 31.43
C ASP A 70 -1.20 19.61 32.93
N LYS A 71 -0.90 18.52 33.65
CA LYS A 71 -0.59 18.53 35.08
C LYS A 71 0.64 19.37 35.45
N ILE A 72 1.52 19.69 34.50
CA ILE A 72 2.72 20.50 34.75
C ILE A 72 2.48 21.99 34.60
N PHE A 73 1.35 22.43 34.03
CA PHE A 73 1.10 23.86 33.83
C PHE A 73 1.00 24.64 35.13
N LYS A 74 0.53 24.00 36.20
CA LYS A 74 0.58 24.55 37.57
C LYS A 74 1.99 24.67 38.14
N ASN A 75 3.03 24.24 37.43
CA ASN A 75 4.44 24.37 37.83
C ASN A 75 5.21 25.26 36.86
N LEU A 76 4.53 25.93 35.90
CA LEU A 76 5.17 26.88 34.99
C LEU A 76 5.33 28.25 35.65
N PHE A 77 6.48 28.86 35.41
CA PHE A 77 6.85 30.20 35.81
C PHE A 77 7.34 30.96 34.58
N PHE A 78 6.84 32.18 34.37
CA PHE A 78 7.29 33.03 33.27
C PHE A 78 8.13 34.18 33.81
N ILE A 79 9.32 34.36 33.26
CA ILE A 79 10.20 35.47 33.61
C ILE A 79 10.47 36.29 32.36
N PHE A 80 9.97 37.53 32.34
CA PHE A 80 10.27 38.51 31.33
C PHE A 80 11.53 39.29 31.69
N THR A 81 12.59 39.05 30.94
CA THR A 81 13.90 39.67 31.11
C THR A 81 14.03 40.98 30.33
N ASN A 82 14.99 41.81 30.71
CA ASN A 82 15.30 43.13 30.13
C ASN A 82 14.19 44.18 30.23
N CYS A 83 13.14 43.95 31.03
CA CYS A 83 12.05 44.90 31.23
C CYS A 83 11.61 44.97 32.70
N THR A 84 10.88 46.04 33.04
CA THR A 84 10.00 46.06 34.22
C THR A 84 8.58 45.71 33.77
N GLU A 85 7.63 45.69 34.71
CA GLU A 85 6.21 45.48 34.41
C GLU A 85 5.68 46.58 33.45
N GLU A 86 6.05 47.83 33.70
CA GLU A 86 5.60 49.00 32.93
C GLU A 86 6.27 49.11 31.56
N THR A 87 7.49 48.58 31.41
CA THR A 87 8.26 48.65 30.16
C THR A 87 8.19 47.38 29.32
N ARG A 88 7.34 46.42 29.69
CA ARG A 88 7.18 45.17 28.95
C ARG A 88 6.42 45.44 27.64
N ASN A 89 7.05 45.10 26.52
CA ASN A 89 6.46 45.21 25.19
C ASN A 89 6.10 43.85 24.58
N PHE A 90 6.36 42.75 25.29
CA PHE A 90 5.93 41.41 24.87
C PHE A 90 4.40 41.32 24.85
N ASP A 91 3.83 40.50 23.97
CA ASP A 91 2.38 40.28 23.93
C ASP A 91 1.98 39.08 24.83
N LEU A 92 1.27 39.32 25.95
CA LEU A 92 0.81 38.24 26.83
C LEU A 92 -0.18 37.29 26.14
N SER A 93 -0.84 37.71 25.06
CA SER A 93 -1.74 36.84 24.31
C SER A 93 -1.03 35.57 23.83
N LEU A 94 0.28 35.63 23.58
CA LEU A 94 1.11 34.51 23.16
C LEU A 94 1.28 33.42 24.22
N ILE A 95 1.15 33.77 25.50
CA ILE A 95 1.25 32.81 26.61
C ILE A 95 -0.08 32.57 27.30
N SER A 96 -1.15 33.30 26.91
CA SER A 96 -2.50 33.16 27.48
C SER A 96 -3.01 31.70 27.48
N GLU A 97 -2.60 30.95 26.46
CA GLU A 97 -2.87 29.54 26.26
C GLU A 97 -2.32 28.62 27.37
N PHE A 98 -1.23 29.03 28.04
CA PHE A 98 -0.68 28.32 29.19
C PHE A 98 -1.43 28.64 30.49
N LYS A 99 -2.36 29.62 30.46
CA LYS A 99 -3.07 30.16 31.63
C LYS A 99 -2.10 30.48 32.79
N PRO A 100 -1.07 31.31 32.54
CA PRO A 100 -0.11 31.66 33.60
C PRO A 100 -0.85 32.34 34.75
N SER A 101 -0.51 31.96 35.99
CA SER A 101 -0.95 32.72 37.17
C SER A 101 -0.21 34.06 37.19
N GLU A 102 -0.90 35.13 37.59
CA GLU A 102 -0.27 36.43 37.82
C GLU A 102 0.86 36.32 38.86
N GLU A 103 0.64 35.54 39.91
CA GLU A 103 1.61 35.22 40.97
C GLU A 103 2.87 34.50 40.46
N ARG A 104 2.87 34.03 39.20
CA ARG A 104 3.97 33.25 38.60
C ARG A 104 4.54 33.90 37.35
N THR A 105 4.20 35.17 37.14
CA THR A 105 4.65 35.98 36.02
C THR A 105 5.50 37.13 36.56
N PHE A 106 6.80 37.07 36.30
CA PHE A 106 7.76 38.00 36.85
C PHE A 106 8.41 38.86 35.76
N HIS A 107 8.84 40.05 36.16
CA HIS A 107 9.55 41.00 35.30
C HIS A 107 10.89 41.32 35.94
N MET A 108 11.97 41.22 35.18
CA MET A 108 13.32 41.41 35.72
C MET A 108 14.17 42.24 34.76
N GLN A 109 14.62 43.39 35.24
CA GLN A 109 15.52 44.28 34.51
C GLN A 109 16.98 43.86 34.70
N ASN A 110 17.43 42.92 33.88
CA ASN A 110 18.76 42.31 33.94
C ASN A 110 19.77 42.88 32.92
N ALA A 111 19.56 44.11 32.42
CA ALA A 111 20.45 44.76 31.45
C ALA A 111 21.92 44.87 31.90
N LEU A 112 22.21 44.73 33.20
CA LEU A 112 23.57 44.67 33.73
C LEU A 112 24.42 43.58 33.05
N PHE A 113 23.82 42.43 32.70
CA PHE A 113 24.52 41.33 32.03
C PHE A 113 24.74 41.57 30.53
N SER A 114 24.14 42.62 29.96
CA SER A 114 24.18 42.93 28.53
C SER A 114 25.06 44.15 28.19
N ILE A 115 25.81 44.67 29.16
CA ILE A 115 26.67 45.84 28.97
C ILE A 115 27.85 45.49 28.05
N LYS A 116 27.83 46.04 26.82
CA LYS A 116 28.93 45.90 25.86
C LYS A 116 30.05 46.91 26.08
N ASP A 117 29.69 48.14 26.46
CA ASP A 117 30.63 49.22 26.73
C ASP A 117 30.78 49.46 28.23
N LYS A 118 31.92 49.03 28.78
CA LYS A 118 32.25 49.17 30.20
C LYS A 118 32.54 50.61 30.60
N SER A 119 32.75 51.54 29.66
CA SER A 119 32.95 52.97 29.94
C SER A 119 31.71 53.58 30.64
N LEU A 120 30.52 53.01 30.40
CA LEU A 120 29.27 53.40 31.05
C LEU A 120 29.28 53.21 32.57
N LEU A 121 30.19 52.36 33.10
CA LEU A 121 30.38 52.14 34.53
C LEU A 121 31.24 53.24 35.20
N GLN A 122 31.75 54.20 34.43
CA GLN A 122 32.46 55.37 34.96
C GLN A 122 31.51 56.55 35.23
N ASN A 123 30.29 56.51 34.68
CA ASN A 123 29.27 57.53 34.90
C ASN A 123 28.47 57.22 36.18
N THR A 124 28.56 58.10 37.18
CA THR A 124 27.89 57.97 38.49
C THR A 124 26.37 57.81 38.38
N LYS A 125 25.71 58.46 37.40
CA LYS A 125 24.27 58.32 37.18
C LYS A 125 23.91 56.93 36.63
N SER A 126 24.70 56.41 35.69
CA SER A 126 24.52 55.07 35.12
C SER A 126 24.75 53.99 36.17
N VAL A 127 25.81 54.11 36.97
CA VAL A 127 26.12 53.18 38.07
C VAL A 127 24.99 53.15 39.11
N ARG A 128 24.46 54.33 39.50
CA ARG A 128 23.34 54.41 40.44
C ARG A 128 22.10 53.71 39.89
N LYS A 129 21.75 53.95 38.61
CA LYS A 129 20.60 53.29 37.96
C LYS A 129 20.80 51.78 37.89
N MET A 130 21.99 51.31 37.50
CA MET A 130 22.31 49.89 37.41
C MET A 130 22.29 49.19 38.77
N THR A 131 22.78 49.86 39.81
CA THR A 131 22.74 49.35 41.20
C THR A 131 21.30 49.18 41.67
N GLN A 132 20.43 50.14 41.34
CA GLN A 132 19.01 50.06 41.68
C GLN A 132 18.33 48.89 40.96
N THR A 133 18.50 48.78 39.64
CA THR A 133 17.92 47.66 38.86
C THR A 133 18.46 46.30 39.28
N TRP A 134 19.72 46.25 39.75
CA TRP A 134 20.31 45.03 40.31
C TRP A 134 19.63 44.62 41.62
N LYS A 135 19.40 45.56 42.54
CA LYS A 135 18.69 45.29 43.79
C LYS A 135 17.27 44.78 43.54
N GLU A 136 16.54 45.46 42.66
CA GLU A 136 15.21 45.04 42.23
C GLU A 136 15.23 43.62 41.64
N SER A 137 16.21 43.31 40.78
CA SER A 137 16.35 41.95 40.22
C SER A 137 16.64 40.88 41.28
N VAL A 138 17.42 41.21 42.33
CA VAL A 138 17.68 40.31 43.46
C VAL A 138 16.43 40.10 44.29
N GLU A 139 15.63 41.15 44.52
CA GLU A 139 14.33 41.07 45.21
C GLU A 139 13.36 40.18 44.44
N THR A 140 13.21 40.40 43.12
CA THR A 140 12.39 39.54 42.24
C THR A 140 12.85 38.08 42.27
N MET A 141 14.15 37.82 42.32
CA MET A 141 14.65 36.44 42.46
C MET A 141 14.26 35.82 43.81
N GLY A 142 14.24 36.63 44.88
CA GLY A 142 13.72 36.22 46.18
C GLY A 142 12.24 35.83 46.12
N GLU A 143 11.42 36.62 45.43
CA GLU A 143 9.99 36.34 45.19
C GLU A 143 9.80 35.06 44.37
N ILE A 144 10.53 34.90 43.26
CA ILE A 144 10.51 33.68 42.44
C ILE A 144 10.83 32.45 43.30
N MET A 145 11.90 32.52 44.09
CA MET A 145 12.30 31.40 44.95
C MET A 145 11.27 31.13 46.05
N HIS A 146 10.62 32.16 46.58
CA HIS A 146 9.52 32.03 47.53
C HIS A 146 8.35 31.24 46.92
N GLU A 147 7.89 31.63 45.74
CA GLU A 147 6.79 30.97 45.04
C GLU A 147 7.12 29.53 44.61
N ILE A 148 8.36 29.29 44.17
CA ILE A 148 8.83 27.92 43.87
C ILE A 148 8.77 27.04 45.12
N ASN A 149 9.17 27.55 46.28
CA ASN A 149 9.17 26.78 47.54
C ASN A 149 7.76 26.46 48.04
N GLN A 150 6.76 27.29 47.70
CA GLN A 150 5.36 27.02 48.02
C GLN A 150 4.68 26.06 47.04
N THR A 151 5.30 25.82 45.88
CA THR A 151 4.69 25.02 44.82
C THR A 151 4.82 23.52 45.08
N SER A 152 3.71 22.78 44.96
CA SER A 152 3.71 21.33 45.06
C SER A 152 4.54 20.69 43.94
N ALA A 153 5.46 19.79 44.29
CA ALA A 153 6.17 18.98 43.31
C ALA A 153 5.21 18.09 42.50
N THR A 154 5.42 18.03 41.18
CA THR A 154 4.66 17.15 40.28
C THR A 154 5.50 15.94 39.91
N SER A 155 4.89 14.74 40.02
CA SER A 155 5.53 13.47 39.65
C SER A 155 5.86 13.43 38.16
N VAL A 156 7.08 12.99 37.85
CA VAL A 156 7.57 12.82 36.48
C VAL A 156 6.98 11.57 35.80
N GLN A 157 6.25 10.71 36.51
CA GLN A 157 5.55 9.57 35.92
C GLN A 157 4.67 9.98 34.72
N VAL A 158 4.04 11.16 34.79
CA VAL A 158 3.21 11.68 33.70
C VAL A 158 4.02 11.96 32.42
N PHE A 159 5.28 12.41 32.57
CA PHE A 159 6.20 12.57 31.43
C PHE A 159 6.60 11.21 30.85
N ASN A 160 6.83 10.22 31.71
CA ASN A 160 7.16 8.87 31.28
C ASN A 160 5.98 8.22 30.53
N ASP A 161 4.75 8.36 31.03
CA ASP A 161 3.54 7.85 30.36
C ASP A 161 3.35 8.52 28.99
N MET A 162 3.54 9.84 28.92
CA MET A 162 3.48 10.59 27.66
C MET A 162 4.55 10.12 26.68
N ARG A 163 5.78 9.87 27.16
CA ARG A 163 6.90 9.36 26.35
C ARG A 163 6.60 7.97 25.79
N ILE A 164 6.21 7.02 26.65
CA ILE A 164 5.87 5.64 26.25
C ILE A 164 4.77 5.65 25.17
N ARG A 165 3.75 6.48 25.35
CA ARG A 165 2.66 6.61 24.36
C ARG A 165 3.13 7.24 23.04
N ARG A 166 4.05 8.21 23.08
CA ARG A 166 4.69 8.75 21.86
C ARG A 166 5.56 7.72 21.16
N GLU A 167 6.35 6.93 21.88
CA GLU A 167 7.14 5.82 21.33
C GLU A 167 6.23 4.77 20.66
N LYS A 168 5.13 4.39 21.32
CA LYS A 168 4.10 3.50 20.75
C LYS A 168 3.48 4.09 19.47
N LEU A 169 3.22 5.40 19.44
CA LEU A 169 2.71 6.09 18.26
C LEU A 169 3.69 6.01 17.08
N ILE A 170 4.99 6.17 17.33
CA ILE A 170 6.04 6.04 16.31
C ILE A 170 6.01 4.62 15.71
N VAL A 171 6.01 3.60 16.56
CA VAL A 171 5.95 2.19 16.11
C VAL A 171 4.71 1.92 15.26
N HIS A 172 3.53 2.37 15.71
CA HIS A 172 2.30 2.18 14.93
C HIS A 172 2.35 2.90 13.57
N LYS A 173 2.92 4.12 13.50
CA LYS A 173 3.06 4.86 12.23
C LYS A 173 3.94 4.12 11.23
N GLU A 174 5.05 3.55 11.70
CA GLU A 174 5.98 2.78 10.87
C GLU A 174 5.32 1.50 10.35
N ASN A 175 4.69 0.74 11.26
CA ASN A 175 3.96 -0.48 10.91
C ASN A 175 2.83 -0.21 9.92
N LEU A 176 2.09 0.90 10.06
CA LEU A 176 1.04 1.28 9.13
C LEU A 176 1.59 1.45 7.71
N ILE A 177 2.70 2.19 7.57
CA ILE A 177 3.33 2.41 6.26
C ILE A 177 3.79 1.08 5.66
N GLU A 178 4.43 0.22 6.44
CA GLU A 178 4.93 -1.07 5.98
C GLU A 178 3.79 -2.01 5.54
N LYS A 179 2.74 -2.16 6.35
CA LYS A 179 1.61 -3.01 6.03
C LYS A 179 0.84 -2.51 4.82
N GLN A 180 0.70 -1.18 4.67
CA GLN A 180 0.11 -0.59 3.47
C GLN A 180 0.91 -0.92 2.20
N LYS A 181 2.25 -0.97 2.27
CA LYS A 181 3.12 -1.40 1.15
C LYS A 181 2.93 -2.89 0.83
N SER A 182 2.84 -3.74 1.85
CA SER A 182 2.58 -5.17 1.66
C SER A 182 1.21 -5.40 1.00
N LEU A 183 0.18 -4.70 1.47
CA LEU A 183 -1.16 -4.76 0.87
C LEU A 183 -1.14 -4.37 -0.62
N LEU A 184 -0.39 -3.32 -0.98
CA LEU A 184 -0.18 -2.93 -2.37
C LEU A 184 0.43 -4.05 -3.22
N ASN A 185 1.51 -4.66 -2.74
CA ASN A 185 2.19 -5.73 -3.47
C ASN A 185 1.25 -6.92 -3.72
N ILE A 186 0.42 -7.26 -2.74
CA ILE A 186 -0.60 -8.30 -2.85
C ILE A 186 -1.65 -7.91 -3.89
N MET A 187 -2.15 -6.67 -3.86
CA MET A 187 -3.14 -6.18 -4.84
C MET A 187 -2.62 -6.19 -6.27
N ASN A 188 -1.36 -5.76 -6.49
CA ASN A 188 -0.74 -5.80 -7.82
C ASN A 188 -0.59 -7.24 -8.33
N THR A 189 -0.11 -8.15 -7.47
CA THR A 189 0.02 -9.57 -7.82
C THR A 189 -1.35 -10.18 -8.13
N LEU A 190 -2.36 -9.86 -7.33
CA LEU A 190 -3.74 -10.30 -7.54
C LEU A 190 -4.29 -9.81 -8.89
N GLN A 191 -4.01 -8.57 -9.27
CA GLN A 191 -4.44 -8.01 -10.56
C GLN A 191 -3.79 -8.76 -11.74
N ILE A 192 -2.48 -8.99 -11.67
CA ILE A 192 -1.75 -9.76 -12.69
C ILE A 192 -2.33 -11.18 -12.82
N GLU A 193 -2.60 -11.86 -11.71
CA GLU A 193 -3.18 -13.21 -11.74
C GLU A 193 -4.63 -13.21 -12.25
N LYS A 194 -5.43 -12.17 -11.98
CA LYS A 194 -6.77 -12.00 -12.55
C LYS A 194 -6.73 -11.79 -14.07
N GLU A 195 -5.77 -11.02 -14.57
CA GLU A 195 -5.56 -10.84 -16.01
C GLU A 195 -5.11 -12.16 -16.67
N ARG A 196 -4.20 -12.91 -16.04
CA ARG A 196 -3.81 -14.25 -16.51
C ARG A 196 -4.99 -15.21 -16.58
N LEU A 197 -5.85 -15.21 -15.56
CA LEU A 197 -7.06 -16.03 -15.54
C LEU A 197 -8.03 -15.64 -16.67
N LYS A 198 -8.21 -14.34 -16.91
CA LYS A 198 -9.04 -13.84 -18.00
C LYS A 198 -8.50 -14.29 -19.37
N ASN A 199 -7.22 -14.08 -19.64
CA ASN A 199 -6.60 -14.48 -20.90
C ASN A 199 -6.69 -16.00 -21.11
N ALA A 200 -6.45 -16.80 -20.06
CA ALA A 200 -6.59 -18.25 -20.13
C ALA A 200 -8.04 -18.68 -20.41
N SER A 201 -9.04 -17.95 -19.90
CA SER A 201 -10.45 -18.19 -20.22
C SER A 201 -10.79 -17.83 -21.67
N GLU A 202 -10.20 -16.77 -22.22
CA GLU A 202 -10.36 -16.39 -23.63
C GLU A 202 -9.70 -17.44 -24.54
N ASP A 203 -8.51 -17.90 -24.21
CA ASP A 203 -7.81 -18.99 -24.93
C ASP A 203 -8.58 -20.30 -24.91
N GLN A 204 -9.16 -20.66 -23.75
CA GLN A 204 -10.02 -21.83 -23.63
C GLN A 204 -11.22 -21.73 -24.58
N GLN A 205 -11.87 -20.56 -24.62
CA GLN A 205 -13.05 -20.35 -25.46
C GLN A 205 -12.68 -20.36 -26.95
N ALA A 206 -11.58 -19.73 -27.35
CA ALA A 206 -11.09 -19.70 -28.73
C ALA A 206 -10.75 -21.10 -29.27
N ASN A 207 -10.31 -22.00 -28.39
CA ASN A 207 -9.87 -23.35 -28.75
C ASN A 207 -10.89 -24.45 -28.45
N LYS A 208 -12.10 -24.11 -27.99
CA LYS A 208 -13.15 -25.06 -27.59
C LYS A 208 -13.58 -26.00 -28.73
N ASN A 209 -13.58 -25.48 -29.96
CA ASN A 209 -13.96 -26.24 -31.17
C ASN A 209 -12.72 -26.84 -31.83
N PHE A 210 -12.09 -27.81 -31.16
CA PHE A 210 -10.91 -28.52 -31.67
C PHE A 210 -11.27 -29.77 -32.51
N THR A 211 -12.55 -30.05 -32.72
CA THR A 211 -13.04 -31.11 -33.60
C THR A 211 -13.68 -30.50 -34.84
N GLU A 212 -13.29 -30.99 -36.02
CA GLU A 212 -13.85 -30.56 -37.30
C GLU A 212 -14.47 -31.76 -38.04
N SER A 213 -15.63 -31.57 -38.64
CA SER A 213 -16.28 -32.59 -39.47
C SER A 213 -15.76 -32.52 -40.89
N LYS A 214 -15.15 -33.62 -41.36
CA LYS A 214 -14.67 -33.76 -42.74
C LYS A 214 -15.47 -34.82 -43.47
N ARG A 215 -15.92 -34.51 -44.69
CA ARG A 215 -16.56 -35.49 -45.56
C ARG A 215 -15.48 -36.21 -46.37
N ILE A 216 -15.33 -37.50 -46.14
CA ILE A 216 -14.43 -38.35 -46.92
C ILE A 216 -15.26 -39.29 -47.80
N SER A 217 -14.75 -39.56 -49.00
CA SER A 217 -15.35 -40.57 -49.87
C SER A 217 -14.82 -41.94 -49.45
N VAL A 218 -15.72 -42.84 -49.08
CA VAL A 218 -15.41 -44.23 -48.74
C VAL A 218 -16.10 -45.13 -49.76
N ILE A 219 -15.41 -46.16 -50.19
CA ILE A 219 -15.97 -47.20 -51.06
C ILE A 219 -16.64 -48.24 -50.16
N ASP A 220 -17.97 -48.32 -50.21
CA ASP A 220 -18.74 -49.39 -49.56
C ASP A 220 -19.12 -50.44 -50.60
N ILE A 221 -19.15 -51.71 -50.21
CA ILE A 221 -19.67 -52.79 -51.06
C ILE A 221 -21.17 -52.90 -50.80
N GLU A 222 -21.98 -52.77 -51.85
CA GLU A 222 -23.43 -52.82 -51.75
C GLU A 222 -23.98 -53.95 -52.61
N LYS A 223 -24.89 -54.75 -52.03
CA LYS A 223 -25.65 -55.75 -52.76
C LYS A 223 -26.82 -55.09 -53.50
N LYS A 224 -26.82 -55.18 -54.82
CA LYS A 224 -27.89 -54.67 -55.69
C LYS A 224 -28.91 -55.76 -56.00
N SER A 225 -30.09 -55.36 -56.47
CA SER A 225 -31.12 -56.29 -56.99
C SER A 225 -30.76 -56.89 -58.35
N TYR A 226 -29.68 -56.40 -58.97
CA TYR A 226 -29.12 -56.84 -60.24
C TYR A 226 -27.64 -57.20 -60.07
N TYR A 227 -27.10 -57.98 -61.00
CA TYR A 227 -25.68 -58.30 -61.04
C TYR A 227 -24.95 -57.49 -62.11
N SER A 228 -23.67 -57.27 -61.87
CA SER A 228 -22.78 -56.52 -62.75
C SER A 228 -21.59 -57.39 -63.11
N THR A 229 -21.07 -57.23 -64.32
CA THR A 229 -19.83 -57.86 -64.75
C THR A 229 -18.65 -57.11 -64.13
N ILE A 230 -17.92 -57.78 -63.24
CA ILE A 230 -16.76 -57.23 -62.54
C ILE A 230 -15.48 -57.92 -62.99
N CYS A 231 -14.35 -57.21 -62.96
CA CYS A 231 -13.03 -57.76 -63.27
C CYS A 231 -12.26 -58.08 -61.99
N LEU A 232 -11.77 -59.31 -61.86
CA LEU A 232 -10.98 -59.77 -60.70
C LEU A 232 -9.49 -59.41 -60.78
N ARG A 233 -8.99 -59.04 -61.96
CA ARG A 233 -7.56 -58.77 -62.14
C ARG A 233 -7.09 -57.45 -61.52
N HIS A 234 -8.01 -56.56 -61.21
CA HIS A 234 -7.70 -55.28 -60.58
C HIS A 234 -7.82 -55.44 -59.07
N GLY A 235 -6.79 -55.02 -58.31
CA GLY A 235 -6.78 -55.11 -56.83
C GLY A 235 -7.90 -54.33 -56.12
N LYS A 236 -8.70 -53.55 -56.86
CA LYS A 236 -10.00 -53.01 -56.46
C LYS A 236 -11.04 -53.57 -57.42
N VAL A 237 -12.15 -54.12 -56.90
CA VAL A 237 -13.26 -54.65 -57.71
C VAL A 237 -13.65 -53.61 -58.76
N GLN A 238 -13.34 -53.86 -60.04
CA GLN A 238 -13.63 -52.93 -61.12
C GLN A 238 -14.94 -53.35 -61.78
N VAL A 239 -15.96 -52.50 -61.76
CA VAL A 239 -17.22 -52.74 -62.47
C VAL A 239 -17.01 -52.42 -63.95
N CYS A 240 -17.07 -53.44 -64.79
CA CYS A 240 -16.87 -53.31 -66.24
C CYS A 240 -18.18 -53.16 -67.01
N HIS A 241 -19.27 -53.74 -66.51
CA HIS A 241 -20.61 -53.56 -67.07
C HIS A 241 -21.64 -53.66 -65.95
N GLU A 242 -22.38 -52.58 -65.69
CA GLU A 242 -23.42 -52.58 -64.66
C GLU A 242 -24.75 -53.13 -65.20
N ASN A 243 -25.48 -53.91 -64.39
CA ASN A 243 -26.77 -54.51 -64.75
C ASN A 243 -26.72 -55.31 -66.06
N CYS A 244 -25.86 -56.33 -66.11
CA CYS A 244 -25.64 -57.12 -67.31
C CYS A 244 -26.88 -57.97 -67.64
N SER A 245 -27.29 -57.96 -68.91
CA SER A 245 -28.47 -58.70 -69.40
C SER A 245 -28.22 -60.18 -69.71
N LEU A 246 -26.97 -60.64 -69.67
CA LEU A 246 -26.64 -62.07 -69.78
C LEU A 246 -27.14 -62.83 -68.55
N SER A 247 -27.29 -64.16 -68.61
CA SER A 247 -27.63 -64.95 -67.42
C SER A 247 -26.54 -64.83 -66.34
N TYR A 248 -26.92 -64.96 -65.06
CA TYR A 248 -25.96 -64.90 -63.97
C TYR A 248 -24.89 -65.99 -64.11
N GLU A 249 -23.62 -65.63 -63.92
CA GLU A 249 -22.46 -66.52 -64.05
C GLU A 249 -21.43 -66.10 -62.99
N PRO A 250 -21.32 -66.80 -61.85
CA PRO A 250 -20.39 -66.46 -60.78
C PRO A 250 -18.94 -66.89 -61.07
N GLU A 251 -18.71 -67.73 -62.08
CA GLU A 251 -17.38 -68.28 -62.40
C GLU A 251 -16.73 -67.56 -63.58
N LEU A 252 -15.41 -67.76 -63.74
CA LEU A 252 -14.66 -67.24 -64.88
C LEU A 252 -15.01 -68.03 -66.14
N ASN A 253 -15.72 -67.41 -67.08
CA ASN A 253 -16.21 -68.07 -68.28
C ASN A 253 -16.05 -67.20 -69.52
N LEU A 254 -14.95 -67.41 -70.25
CA LEU A 254 -14.61 -66.64 -71.45
C LEU A 254 -15.77 -66.55 -72.45
N HIS A 255 -16.40 -67.68 -72.78
CA HIS A 255 -17.46 -67.72 -73.81
C HIS A 255 -18.71 -66.98 -73.36
N HIS A 256 -19.05 -67.08 -72.08
CA HIS A 256 -20.18 -66.35 -71.51
C HIS A 256 -19.94 -64.83 -71.57
N PHE A 257 -18.80 -64.36 -71.04
CA PHE A 257 -18.53 -62.93 -70.95
C PHE A 257 -18.13 -62.28 -72.28
N GLN A 258 -17.75 -63.03 -73.31
CA GLN A 258 -17.59 -62.50 -74.68
C GLN A 258 -18.88 -61.90 -75.25
N GLN A 259 -20.03 -62.31 -74.74
CA GLN A 259 -21.34 -61.76 -75.12
C GLN A 259 -21.74 -60.55 -74.28
N CYS A 260 -20.96 -60.19 -73.26
CA CYS A 260 -21.24 -59.05 -72.42
C CYS A 260 -21.06 -57.77 -73.24
N ALA A 261 -21.89 -56.76 -73.01
CA ALA A 261 -21.74 -55.48 -73.72
C ALA A 261 -20.34 -54.88 -73.52
N ALA A 262 -19.68 -55.13 -72.38
CA ALA A 262 -18.31 -54.70 -72.12
C ALA A 262 -17.22 -55.46 -72.91
N ALA A 263 -17.55 -56.51 -73.64
CA ALA A 263 -16.59 -57.23 -74.47
C ALA A 263 -16.26 -56.46 -75.75
N ASN A 264 -15.00 -56.55 -76.16
CA ASN A 264 -14.50 -56.18 -77.48
C ASN A 264 -13.65 -57.35 -78.00
N GLY A 265 -14.34 -58.38 -78.51
CA GLY A 265 -13.72 -59.67 -78.81
C GLY A 265 -13.34 -60.41 -77.53
N SER A 266 -12.07 -60.80 -77.39
CA SER A 266 -11.56 -61.55 -76.23
C SER A 266 -11.23 -60.68 -75.01
N ASN A 267 -11.26 -59.35 -75.13
CA ASN A 267 -10.87 -58.41 -74.08
C ASN A 267 -12.01 -57.48 -73.69
N CYS A 268 -11.98 -56.96 -72.47
CA CYS A 268 -12.93 -55.97 -71.99
C CYS A 268 -12.57 -54.57 -72.50
N ARG A 269 -13.55 -53.83 -73.03
CA ARG A 269 -13.38 -52.44 -73.48
C ARG A 269 -13.14 -51.44 -72.35
N HIS A 270 -13.48 -51.79 -71.11
CA HIS A 270 -13.35 -50.89 -69.94
C HIS A 270 -12.04 -51.06 -69.19
N CYS A 271 -11.51 -52.29 -69.11
CA CYS A 271 -10.32 -52.59 -68.31
C CYS A 271 -9.19 -53.29 -69.07
N ALA A 272 -9.40 -53.58 -70.37
CA ALA A 272 -8.46 -54.26 -71.28
C ALA A 272 -8.00 -55.67 -70.85
N CYS A 273 -8.50 -56.21 -69.72
CA CYS A 273 -8.25 -57.59 -69.31
C CYS A 273 -9.06 -58.56 -70.17
N GLY A 274 -8.65 -59.83 -70.18
CA GLY A 274 -9.37 -60.86 -70.92
C GLY A 274 -10.77 -61.05 -70.36
N MET A 275 -11.74 -61.40 -71.20
CA MET A 275 -13.11 -61.68 -70.72
C MET A 275 -13.17 -62.87 -69.75
N ASN A 276 -12.15 -63.72 -69.73
CA ASN A 276 -11.97 -64.78 -68.72
C ASN A 276 -11.47 -64.29 -67.35
N ASP A 277 -11.24 -62.99 -67.18
CA ASP A 277 -10.89 -62.38 -65.88
C ASP A 277 -12.13 -61.75 -65.19
N HIS A 278 -13.33 -61.99 -65.75
CA HIS A 278 -14.58 -61.35 -65.32
C HIS A 278 -15.60 -62.36 -64.80
N LEU A 279 -16.47 -61.91 -63.88
CA LEU A 279 -17.60 -62.68 -63.36
C LEU A 279 -18.80 -61.77 -63.05
N HIS A 280 -19.98 -62.35 -62.82
CA HIS A 280 -21.15 -61.63 -62.31
C HIS A 280 -21.17 -61.60 -60.79
N SER A 281 -21.30 -60.39 -60.22
CA SER A 281 -21.50 -60.17 -58.79
C SER A 281 -22.70 -59.26 -58.55
N TYR A 282 -23.50 -59.60 -57.53
CA TYR A 282 -24.52 -58.71 -56.98
C TYR A 282 -23.93 -57.62 -56.07
N GLU A 283 -22.68 -57.78 -55.65
CA GLU A 283 -21.98 -56.88 -54.75
C GLU A 283 -21.01 -56.00 -55.56
N ILE A 284 -21.30 -54.70 -55.59
CA ILE A 284 -20.49 -53.72 -56.33
C ILE A 284 -19.98 -52.61 -55.41
N PRO A 285 -18.78 -52.05 -55.67
CA PRO A 285 -18.28 -50.90 -54.94
C PRO A 285 -19.05 -49.63 -55.30
N VAL A 286 -19.58 -48.94 -54.28
CA VAL A 286 -20.28 -47.66 -54.41
C VAL A 286 -19.57 -46.60 -53.56
N SER A 287 -19.25 -45.46 -54.18
CA SER A 287 -18.66 -44.31 -53.51
C SER A 287 -19.70 -43.59 -52.66
N ARG A 288 -19.56 -43.61 -51.33
CA ARG A 288 -20.43 -42.87 -50.39
C ARG A 288 -19.63 -41.83 -49.60
N LEU A 289 -20.24 -40.67 -49.39
CA LEU A 289 -19.68 -39.64 -48.50
C LEU A 289 -19.98 -40.02 -47.05
N LYS A 290 -18.95 -40.32 -46.27
CA LYS A 290 -19.04 -40.46 -44.80
C LYS A 290 -18.47 -39.21 -44.13
N THR A 291 -19.14 -38.74 -43.10
CA THR A 291 -18.63 -37.67 -42.23
C THR A 291 -17.77 -38.32 -41.16
N VAL A 292 -16.52 -37.91 -41.06
CA VAL A 292 -15.60 -38.30 -39.99
C VAL A 292 -15.21 -37.07 -39.19
N GLU A 293 -15.03 -37.25 -37.88
CA GLU A 293 -14.51 -36.20 -37.01
C GLU A 293 -12.98 -36.25 -36.99
N GLU A 294 -12.35 -35.12 -37.28
CA GLU A 294 -10.91 -34.93 -37.22
C GLU A 294 -10.57 -34.01 -36.04
N ILE A 295 -9.60 -34.40 -35.21
CA ILE A 295 -9.13 -33.61 -34.07
C ILE A 295 -7.98 -32.72 -34.52
N ILE A 296 -8.15 -31.40 -34.40
CA ILE A 296 -7.11 -30.41 -34.62
C ILE A 296 -6.20 -30.40 -33.38
N GLN A 297 -5.13 -31.21 -33.42
CA GLN A 297 -4.24 -31.45 -32.26
C GLN A 297 -3.67 -30.18 -31.63
N SER A 298 -3.34 -29.16 -32.43
CA SER A 298 -2.85 -27.87 -31.93
C SER A 298 -3.89 -27.13 -31.10
N LYS A 299 -5.16 -27.09 -31.54
CA LYS A 299 -6.26 -26.49 -30.77
C LYS A 299 -6.55 -27.29 -29.51
N LYS A 300 -6.52 -28.62 -29.58
CA LYS A 300 -6.70 -29.48 -28.39
C LYS A 300 -5.61 -29.22 -27.34
N ALA A 301 -4.35 -29.16 -27.75
CA ALA A 301 -3.24 -28.86 -26.85
C ALA A 301 -3.36 -27.47 -26.22
N ALA A 302 -3.76 -26.46 -27.00
CA ALA A 302 -4.02 -25.11 -26.51
C ALA A 302 -5.18 -25.07 -25.50
N PHE A 303 -6.28 -25.78 -25.79
CA PHE A 303 -7.43 -25.90 -24.89
C PHE A 303 -7.07 -26.56 -23.55
N GLU A 304 -6.32 -27.67 -23.58
CA GLU A 304 -5.86 -28.34 -22.37
C GLU A 304 -4.88 -27.49 -21.56
N GLN A 305 -3.99 -26.75 -22.23
CA GLN A 305 -3.09 -25.82 -21.56
C GLN A 305 -3.88 -24.68 -20.90
N ALA A 306 -4.88 -24.12 -21.59
CA ALA A 306 -5.76 -23.10 -21.05
C ALA A 306 -6.50 -23.60 -19.80
N ASN A 307 -7.00 -24.84 -19.78
CA ASN A 307 -7.62 -25.45 -18.60
C ASN A 307 -6.66 -25.55 -17.40
N ARG A 308 -5.41 -25.95 -17.64
CA ARG A 308 -4.38 -26.00 -16.58
C ARG A 308 -4.08 -24.60 -16.04
N ASN A 309 -3.95 -23.61 -16.93
CA ASN A 309 -3.72 -22.22 -16.56
C ASN A 309 -4.89 -21.62 -15.77
N ILE A 310 -6.13 -21.91 -16.17
CA ILE A 310 -7.35 -21.50 -15.45
C ILE A 310 -7.32 -22.04 -14.03
N LYS A 311 -7.13 -23.36 -13.85
CA LYS A 311 -7.10 -23.99 -12.53
C LYS A 311 -6.02 -23.36 -11.64
N SER A 312 -4.79 -23.31 -12.14
CA SER A 312 -3.68 -22.74 -11.38
C SER A 312 -3.87 -21.27 -11.02
N SER A 313 -4.39 -20.44 -11.95
CA SER A 313 -4.58 -19.01 -11.71
C SER A 313 -5.76 -18.76 -10.78
N SER A 314 -6.84 -19.53 -10.92
CA SER A 314 -8.02 -19.48 -10.05
C SER A 314 -7.64 -19.78 -8.59
N ASP A 315 -6.89 -20.86 -8.36
CA ASP A 315 -6.44 -21.23 -7.00
C ASP A 315 -5.56 -20.14 -6.38
N ARG A 316 -4.65 -19.55 -7.18
CA ARG A 316 -3.80 -18.43 -6.74
C ARG A 316 -4.59 -17.16 -6.44
N VAL A 317 -5.59 -16.83 -7.26
CA VAL A 317 -6.49 -15.68 -7.01
C VAL A 317 -7.19 -15.83 -5.67
N VAL A 318 -7.78 -17.00 -5.39
CA VAL A 318 -8.46 -17.27 -4.11
C VAL A 318 -7.50 -17.13 -2.92
N LEU A 319 -6.28 -17.65 -3.03
CA LEU A 319 -5.27 -17.51 -1.98
C LEU A 319 -4.89 -16.04 -1.75
N LEU A 320 -4.59 -15.31 -2.82
CA LEU A 320 -4.19 -13.90 -2.76
C LEU A 320 -5.31 -13.01 -2.21
N GLU A 321 -6.58 -13.31 -2.49
CA GLU A 321 -7.73 -12.61 -1.90
C GLU A 321 -7.80 -12.82 -0.39
N ARG A 322 -7.60 -14.05 0.11
CA ARG A 322 -7.54 -14.31 1.56
C ARG A 322 -6.40 -13.56 2.23
N VAL A 323 -5.20 -13.58 1.63
CA VAL A 323 -4.03 -12.87 2.17
C VAL A 323 -4.24 -11.36 2.15
N ARG A 324 -4.87 -10.82 1.09
CA ARG A 324 -5.28 -9.41 1.04
C ARG A 324 -6.20 -9.05 2.19
N ASP A 325 -7.24 -9.86 2.44
CA ASP A 325 -8.24 -9.56 3.47
C ASP A 325 -7.63 -9.62 4.87
N ALA A 326 -6.74 -10.59 5.14
CA ALA A 326 -5.97 -10.65 6.38
C ALA A 326 -5.06 -9.42 6.56
N CYS A 327 -4.31 -9.03 5.52
CA CYS A 327 -3.45 -7.86 5.57
C CYS A 327 -4.26 -6.56 5.76
N GLN A 328 -5.43 -6.46 5.12
CA GLN A 328 -6.34 -5.33 5.30
C GLN A 328 -6.88 -5.24 6.73
N TYR A 329 -7.18 -6.38 7.36
CA TYR A 329 -7.59 -6.43 8.75
C TYR A 329 -6.48 -5.92 9.67
N GLU A 330 -5.24 -6.35 9.48
CA GLU A 330 -4.08 -5.86 10.24
C GLU A 330 -3.88 -4.34 10.07
N VAL A 331 -4.04 -3.81 8.85
CA VAL A 331 -3.98 -2.35 8.61
C VAL A 331 -5.04 -1.61 9.44
N ASN A 332 -6.25 -2.16 9.53
CA ASN A 332 -7.33 -1.54 10.30
C ASN A 332 -7.06 -1.64 11.81
N ASP A 333 -6.56 -2.76 12.30
CA ASP A 333 -6.18 -2.93 13.71
C ASP A 333 -5.09 -1.93 14.13
N ILE A 334 -4.09 -1.71 13.27
CA ILE A 334 -3.05 -0.68 13.50
C ILE A 334 -3.67 0.73 13.55
N LYS A 335 -4.65 1.04 12.69
CA LYS A 335 -5.37 2.33 12.71
C LYS A 335 -6.13 2.52 14.01
N ASP A 336 -6.82 1.49 14.50
CA ASP A 336 -7.53 1.54 15.77
C ASP A 336 -6.55 1.69 16.96
N GLY A 337 -5.40 1.03 16.89
CA GLY A 337 -4.29 1.19 17.84
C GLY A 337 -3.72 2.62 17.85
N LEU A 338 -3.57 3.25 16.68
CA LEU A 338 -3.19 4.66 16.56
C LEU A 338 -4.22 5.55 17.26
N LEU A 339 -5.49 5.44 16.89
CA LEU A 339 -6.58 6.26 17.44
C LEU A 339 -6.67 6.13 18.97
N THR A 340 -6.50 4.91 19.49
CA THR A 340 -6.47 4.66 20.93
C THR A 340 -5.30 5.36 21.59
N THR A 341 -4.10 5.23 21.03
CA THR A 341 -2.88 5.87 21.55
C THR A 341 -2.99 7.41 21.52
N ILE A 342 -3.65 7.97 20.52
CA ILE A 342 -3.88 9.42 20.41
C ILE A 342 -4.86 9.92 21.47
N LYS A 343 -5.97 9.18 21.68
CA LYS A 343 -6.93 9.50 22.76
C LYS A 343 -6.24 9.48 24.12
N GLU A 344 -5.43 8.45 24.33
CA GLU A 344 -4.56 8.32 25.49
C GLU A 344 -3.60 9.50 25.66
N LEU A 345 -2.93 9.95 24.60
CA LEU A 345 -2.05 11.13 24.66
C LEU A 345 -2.84 12.41 24.98
N LYS A 346 -4.02 12.60 24.39
CA LYS A 346 -4.88 13.75 24.65
C LYS A 346 -5.40 13.81 26.09
N GLN A 347 -5.52 12.68 26.77
CA GLN A 347 -5.87 12.65 28.19
C GLN A 347 -4.72 13.15 29.09
N ILE A 348 -3.47 13.04 28.63
CA ILE A 348 -2.29 13.50 29.37
C ILE A 348 -1.95 14.95 29.01
N CYS A 349 -2.05 15.29 27.73
CA CYS A 349 -1.76 16.60 27.16
C CYS A 349 -2.93 16.98 26.23
N SER A 350 -3.85 17.80 26.73
CA SER A 350 -5.02 18.23 25.94
C SER A 350 -4.64 19.07 24.72
N HIS A 351 -3.45 19.67 24.73
CA HIS A 351 -2.89 20.45 23.62
C HIS A 351 -2.04 19.62 22.65
N PHE A 352 -2.03 18.29 22.79
CA PHE A 352 -1.34 17.42 21.87
C PHE A 352 -1.85 17.62 20.42
N ASN A 353 -0.96 18.09 19.55
CA ASN A 353 -1.30 18.37 18.16
C ASN A 353 -1.14 17.11 17.29
N PHE A 354 -2.23 16.36 17.17
CA PHE A 354 -2.30 15.17 16.33
C PHE A 354 -1.96 15.44 14.86
N HIS A 355 -2.42 16.58 14.32
CA HIS A 355 -2.23 16.88 12.91
C HIS A 355 -0.75 17.04 12.58
N ASP A 356 -0.02 17.82 13.39
CA ASP A 356 1.42 18.04 13.21
C ASP A 356 2.19 16.73 13.38
N GLU A 357 1.82 15.95 14.39
CA GLU A 357 2.42 14.66 14.68
C GLU A 357 2.23 13.65 13.52
N MET A 358 1.08 13.66 12.84
CA MET A 358 0.81 12.77 11.71
C MET A 358 1.22 13.33 10.34
N ASN A 359 1.51 14.62 10.23
CA ASN A 359 1.77 15.26 8.94
C ASN A 359 2.87 14.53 8.15
N GLY A 360 3.98 14.16 8.80
CA GLY A 360 5.05 13.38 8.17
C GLY A 360 4.59 12.01 7.65
N THR A 361 3.75 11.30 8.42
CA THR A 361 3.16 10.01 8.01
C THR A 361 2.20 10.18 6.84
N ILE A 362 1.31 11.18 6.90
CA ILE A 362 0.37 11.52 5.83
C ILE A 362 1.12 11.88 4.55
N GLN A 363 2.18 12.67 4.64
CA GLN A 363 3.02 13.02 3.49
C GLN A 363 3.72 11.79 2.89
N LYS A 364 4.25 10.88 3.72
CA LYS A 364 4.83 9.61 3.27
C LYS A 364 3.78 8.77 2.54
N LEU A 365 2.60 8.56 3.12
CA LEU A 365 1.50 7.82 2.50
C LEU A 365 1.07 8.44 1.16
N ARG A 366 0.95 9.77 1.09
CA ARG A 366 0.65 10.49 -0.16
C ARG A 366 1.76 10.38 -1.19
N LYS A 367 3.03 10.32 -0.78
CA LYS A 367 4.16 10.10 -1.69
C LYS A 367 4.13 8.70 -2.27
N GLU A 368 3.88 7.69 -1.43
CA GLU A 368 3.69 6.29 -1.88
C GLU A 368 2.50 6.18 -2.85
N ALA A 369 1.39 6.88 -2.59
CA ALA A 369 0.25 6.96 -3.51
C ALA A 369 0.61 7.50 -4.91
N LYS A 370 1.57 8.42 -4.99
CA LYS A 370 2.03 9.00 -6.27
C LYS A 370 2.92 8.05 -7.06
N ILE A 371 3.65 7.17 -6.38
CA ILE A 371 4.56 6.19 -6.99
C ILE A 371 3.79 4.95 -7.45
N ALA A 372 2.65 4.66 -6.82
CA ALA A 372 1.77 3.57 -7.23
C ALA A 372 1.31 3.74 -8.70
N THR A 373 1.58 2.72 -9.52
CA THR A 373 1.20 2.67 -10.94
C THR A 373 -0.25 2.23 -11.14
N ASP A 374 -0.82 1.48 -10.17
CA ASP A 374 -2.21 1.03 -10.19
C ASP A 374 -3.17 2.08 -9.59
N PHE A 375 -4.34 2.23 -10.21
CA PHE A 375 -5.33 3.23 -9.78
C PHE A 375 -5.97 2.87 -8.43
N LYS A 376 -6.26 1.59 -8.17
CA LYS A 376 -6.88 1.16 -6.90
C LYS A 376 -5.89 1.28 -5.74
N ALA A 377 -4.64 0.91 -5.98
CA ALA A 377 -3.52 1.14 -5.09
C ALA A 377 -3.39 2.60 -4.65
N LYS A 378 -3.40 3.51 -5.64
CA LYS A 378 -3.35 4.96 -5.38
C LYS A 378 -4.54 5.44 -4.56
N GLN A 379 -5.74 4.92 -4.85
CA GLN A 379 -6.95 5.24 -4.10
C GLN A 379 -6.84 4.77 -2.64
N GLU A 380 -6.27 3.60 -2.38
CA GLU A 380 -6.17 3.03 -1.03
C GLU A 380 -5.17 3.78 -0.14
N PHE A 381 -4.00 4.17 -0.66
CA PHE A 381 -3.08 5.06 0.06
C PHE A 381 -3.71 6.43 0.32
N THR A 382 -4.43 6.98 -0.66
CA THR A 382 -5.09 8.28 -0.52
C THR A 382 -6.21 8.21 0.53
N ARG A 383 -6.99 7.12 0.52
CA ARG A 383 -8.04 6.86 1.50
C ARG A 383 -7.45 6.73 2.90
N THR A 384 -6.36 5.98 3.06
CA THR A 384 -5.67 5.82 4.33
C THR A 384 -4.99 7.10 4.82
N ALA A 385 -4.55 7.98 3.92
CA ALA A 385 -3.99 9.28 4.29
C ALA A 385 -5.06 10.32 4.66
N ASN A 386 -6.30 10.14 4.17
CA ASN A 386 -7.42 11.06 4.42
C ASN A 386 -8.25 10.67 5.65
N ALA A 387 -8.34 9.37 5.95
CA ALA A 387 -8.90 8.84 7.20
C ALA A 387 -7.91 9.08 8.35
#